data_AF-A0A968Z6K7-F1
#
_entry.id   AF-A0A968Z6K7-F1
#
_cell.length_a   1.000
_cell.length_b   1.000
_cell.length_c   1.000
_cell.angle_alpha   90.00
_cell.angle_beta   90.00
_cell.angle_gamma   90.00
#
_symmetry.space_group_name_H-M   'P 1'
#
loop_
_entity.id
_entity.type
_entity.pdbx_description
1 polymer ?
#
loop_
_entity_poly.entity_id
_entity_poly.type
_entity_poly.pdbx_seq_one_letter_code
_entity_poly.pdbx_strand_id
1 'polypeptide(L)'
;MLLTDALLLDYKRCPRRAFLNVYKNSEERDPERDFLLKLRQESHNHVVTVLAEFYPNYQKPQASHQDWEARAKETEALMQQGVECIYQGALLLSDFQAWDLLSQVGVPTPSDPPPVNDKAIALSY
;
A
#
# COMPACT_ATOMS: atom_id res chain seq x y z
N MET A 1 7.46 9.83 10.27
CA MET A 1 8.48 9.12 9.48
C MET A 1 7.83 7.87 8.90
N LEU A 2 7.67 7.79 7.59
CA LEU A 2 7.04 6.64 6.93
C LEU A 2 8.10 5.55 6.71
N LEU A 3 7.78 4.31 7.06
CA LEU A 3 8.64 3.15 6.82
C LEU A 3 8.54 2.79 5.32
N THR A 4 9.60 3.04 4.57
CA THR A 4 9.68 2.65 3.15
C THR A 4 10.28 1.25 3.00
N ASP A 5 9.97 0.61 1.88
CA ASP A 5 10.55 -0.67 1.45
C ASP A 5 12.09 -0.61 1.39
N ALA A 6 12.64 0.46 0.85
CA ALA A 6 14.09 0.69 0.79
C ALA A 6 14.70 0.79 2.19
N LEU A 7 14.05 1.51 3.10
CA LEU A 7 14.51 1.65 4.48
C LEU A 7 14.45 0.31 5.23
N LEU A 8 13.40 -0.48 5.01
CA LEU A 8 13.24 -1.80 5.62
C LEU A 8 14.30 -2.78 5.10
N LEU A 9 14.58 -2.77 3.79
CA LEU A 9 15.63 -3.58 3.19
C LEU A 9 17.02 -3.21 3.73
N ASP A 10 17.32 -1.92 3.83
CA ASP A 10 18.56 -1.43 4.41
C ASP A 10 18.67 -1.82 5.89
N TYR A 11 17.58 -1.75 6.66
CA TYR A 11 17.57 -2.16 8.06
C TYR A 11 17.87 -3.66 8.22
N LYS A 12 17.27 -4.52 7.39
CA LYS A 12 17.50 -5.96 7.40
C LYS A 12 18.94 -6.34 7.06
N ARG A 13 19.60 -5.58 6.18
CA ARG A 13 21.01 -5.81 5.80
C ARG A 13 21.99 -5.18 6.78
N CYS A 14 21.77 -3.94 7.16
CA CYS A 14 22.64 -3.16 8.04
C CYS A 14 21.84 -2.07 8.79
N PRO A 15 21.49 -2.31 10.07
CA PRO A 15 20.71 -1.35 10.88
C PRO A 15 21.36 0.02 10.99
N ARG A 16 22.70 0.07 11.07
CA ARG A 16 23.47 1.32 11.13
C ARG A 16 23.29 2.17 9.86
N ARG A 17 23.24 1.53 8.69
CA ARG A 17 23.04 2.22 7.42
C ARG A 17 21.64 2.79 7.31
N ALA A 18 20.62 2.05 7.73
CA ALA A 18 19.24 2.57 7.79
C ALA A 18 19.15 3.82 8.69
N PHE A 19 19.79 3.79 9.87
CA PHE A 19 19.86 4.95 10.76
C PHE A 19 20.56 6.15 10.10
N LEU A 20 21.74 5.95 9.51
CA LEU A 20 22.46 7.01 8.80
C LEU A 20 21.67 7.53 7.59
N ASN A 21 20.95 6.68 6.88
CA ASN A 21 20.10 7.10 5.76
C ASN A 21 18.94 7.99 6.21
N VAL A 22 18.50 7.93 7.46
CA VAL A 22 17.42 8.77 7.98
C VAL A 22 17.95 10.04 8.64
N TYR A 23 19.04 9.95 9.39
CA TYR A 23 19.50 11.01 10.28
C TYR A 23 20.82 11.69 9.85
N LYS A 24 21.54 11.16 8.85
CA LYS A 24 22.78 11.79 8.37
C LYS A 24 22.47 13.04 7.54
N ASN A 25 23.36 14.02 7.63
CA ASN A 25 23.29 15.24 6.86
C ASN A 25 23.32 14.94 5.34
N SER A 26 22.44 15.59 4.58
CA SER A 26 22.25 15.35 3.14
C SER A 26 23.55 15.49 2.33
N GLU A 27 24.38 16.46 2.72
CA GLU A 27 25.65 16.81 2.08
C GLU A 27 26.74 15.72 2.23
N GLU A 28 26.60 14.81 3.20
CA GLU A 28 27.57 13.73 3.45
C GLU A 28 27.07 12.37 2.94
N ARG A 29 25.93 12.34 2.23
CA ARG A 29 25.37 11.08 1.73
C ARG A 29 26.19 10.63 0.52
N ASP A 30 26.64 9.38 0.55
CA ASP A 30 27.28 8.78 -0.61
C ASP A 30 26.33 8.85 -1.82
N PRO A 31 26.84 9.13 -3.03
CA PRO A 31 26.02 9.15 -4.22
C PRO A 31 25.31 7.79 -4.37
N GLU A 32 24.04 7.85 -4.72
CA GLU A 32 23.25 6.65 -4.89
C GLU A 32 23.82 5.79 -6.02
N ARG A 33 23.90 4.48 -5.82
CA ARG A 33 24.44 3.57 -6.82
C ARG A 33 23.57 3.63 -8.08
N ASP A 34 24.16 3.91 -9.23
CA ASP A 34 23.47 3.94 -10.54
C ASP A 34 22.59 2.72 -10.79
N PHE A 35 23.04 1.55 -10.33
CA PHE A 35 22.26 0.31 -10.40
C PHE A 35 20.89 0.42 -9.71
N LEU A 36 20.83 1.02 -8.52
CA LEU A 36 19.59 1.18 -7.76
C LEU A 36 18.65 2.19 -8.43
N LEU A 37 19.20 3.25 -9.03
CA LEU A 37 18.43 4.21 -9.81
C LEU A 37 17.78 3.53 -11.03
N LYS A 38 18.56 2.76 -11.79
CA LYS A 38 18.07 2.00 -12.95
C LYS A 38 17.02 0.97 -12.54
N LEU A 39 17.25 0.24 -11.45
CA LEU A 39 16.30 -0.75 -10.95
C LEU A 39 14.97 -0.12 -10.54
N ARG A 40 15.00 1.05 -9.87
CA ARG A 40 13.78 1.80 -9.53
C ARG A 40 13.05 2.28 -10.78
N GLN A 41 13.79 2.80 -11.75
CA GLN A 41 13.21 3.25 -13.01
C GLN A 41 12.56 2.10 -13.78
N GLU A 42 13.24 0.95 -13.85
CA GLU A 42 12.71 -0.25 -14.49
C GLU A 42 11.47 -0.78 -13.76
N SER A 43 11.49 -0.82 -12.42
CA SER A 43 10.32 -1.18 -11.61
C SER A 43 9.14 -0.25 -11.87
N HIS A 44 9.37 1.06 -11.93
CA HIS A 44 8.31 2.02 -12.23
C HIS A 44 7.74 1.81 -13.63
N ASN A 45 8.62 1.67 -14.63
CA ASN A 45 8.21 1.41 -16.01
C ASN A 45 7.38 0.13 -16.10
N HIS A 46 7.80 -0.93 -15.42
CA HIS A 46 7.06 -2.19 -15.39
C HIS A 46 5.64 -2.02 -14.82
N VAL A 47 5.49 -1.31 -13.70
CA VAL A 47 4.16 -1.02 -13.12
C VAL A 47 3.31 -0.22 -14.10
N VAL A 48 3.87 0.79 -14.76
CA VAL A 48 3.16 1.60 -15.77
C VAL A 48 2.71 0.74 -16.95
N THR A 49 3.59 -0.14 -17.46
CA THR A 49 3.26 -1.07 -18.54
C THR A 49 2.11 -2.00 -18.15
N VAL A 50 2.16 -2.60 -16.96
CA VAL A 50 1.10 -3.50 -16.48
C VAL A 50 -0.23 -2.78 -16.35
N LEU A 51 -0.24 -1.55 -15.81
CA LEU A 51 -1.47 -0.75 -15.71
C LEU A 51 -2.05 -0.43 -17.08
N ALA A 52 -1.20 -0.10 -18.06
CA ALA A 52 -1.65 0.22 -19.42
C ALA A 52 -2.18 -1.02 -20.17
N GLU A 53 -1.55 -2.19 -20.00
CA GLU A 53 -1.90 -3.41 -20.72
C GLU A 53 -3.10 -4.14 -20.11
N PHE A 54 -3.15 -4.26 -18.78
CA PHE A 54 -4.13 -5.11 -18.10
C PHE A 54 -5.26 -4.34 -17.43
N TYR A 55 -5.04 -3.07 -17.06
CA TYR A 55 -6.02 -2.28 -16.29
C TYR A 55 -6.27 -0.91 -16.91
N PRO A 56 -6.71 -0.80 -18.17
CA PRO A 56 -6.85 0.49 -18.86
C PRO A 56 -7.81 1.47 -18.18
N ASN A 57 -8.74 0.96 -17.36
CA ASN A 57 -9.71 1.75 -16.60
C ASN A 57 -9.39 1.84 -15.10
N TYR A 58 -8.11 1.69 -14.72
CA TYR A 58 -7.72 1.85 -13.32
C TYR A 58 -8.14 3.25 -12.81
N GLN A 59 -8.58 3.30 -11.56
CA GLN A 59 -8.87 4.56 -10.88
C GLN A 59 -7.80 4.84 -9.84
N LYS A 60 -7.60 6.12 -9.53
CA LYS A 60 -6.70 6.55 -8.46
C LYS A 60 -7.42 7.56 -7.55
N PRO A 61 -7.15 7.53 -6.24
CA PRO A 61 -7.54 8.62 -5.36
C PRO A 61 -6.96 9.96 -5.85
N GLN A 62 -7.75 11.02 -5.73
CA GLN A 62 -7.36 12.39 -6.08
C GLN A 62 -6.69 13.10 -4.90
N ALA A 63 -7.01 12.70 -3.66
CA ALA A 63 -6.40 13.24 -2.46
C ALA A 63 -4.87 13.11 -2.49
N SER A 64 -4.18 14.11 -1.94
CA SER A 64 -2.72 14.13 -1.81
C SER A 64 -2.21 12.91 -1.05
N HIS A 65 -1.00 12.45 -1.38
CA HIS A 65 -0.31 11.42 -0.60
C HIS A 65 -0.01 11.86 0.84
N GLN A 66 0.03 13.17 1.10
CA GLN A 66 0.26 13.71 2.45
C GLN A 66 -1.01 13.57 3.33
N ASP A 67 -2.19 13.62 2.71
CA ASP A 67 -3.48 13.53 3.39
C ASP A 67 -3.98 12.09 3.38
N TRP A 68 -3.25 11.22 4.10
CA TRP A 68 -3.50 9.79 4.14
C TRP A 68 -4.94 9.43 4.56
N GLU A 69 -5.56 10.23 5.44
CA GLU A 69 -6.93 9.99 5.89
C GLU A 69 -7.96 10.26 4.79
N ALA A 70 -7.83 11.39 4.09
CA ALA A 70 -8.68 11.71 2.95
C ALA A 70 -8.51 10.69 1.83
N ARG A 71 -7.26 10.27 1.57
CA ARG A 71 -6.94 9.28 0.56
C ARG A 71 -7.51 7.90 0.88
N ALA A 72 -7.51 7.51 2.14
CA ALA A 72 -8.12 6.25 2.58
C ALA A 72 -9.64 6.27 2.39
N LYS A 73 -10.31 7.37 2.74
CA LYS A 73 -11.76 7.55 2.51
C LYS A 73 -12.12 7.48 1.02
N GLU A 74 -11.34 8.12 0.17
CA GLU A 74 -11.54 8.02 -1.29
C GLU A 74 -11.31 6.60 -1.81
N THR A 75 -10.27 5.92 -1.31
CA THR A 75 -9.99 4.53 -1.67
C THR A 75 -11.15 3.61 -1.28
N GLU A 76 -11.70 3.80 -0.07
CA GLU A 76 -12.88 3.06 0.39
C GLU A 76 -14.11 3.33 -0.50
N ALA A 77 -14.33 4.58 -0.91
CA ALA A 77 -15.41 4.92 -1.83
C ALA A 77 -15.25 4.23 -3.19
N LEU A 78 -14.03 4.16 -3.73
CA LEU A 78 -13.73 3.42 -4.97
C LEU A 78 -13.97 1.91 -4.80
N MET A 79 -13.64 1.35 -3.64
CA MET A 79 -13.94 -0.06 -3.34
C MET A 79 -15.46 -0.31 -3.26
N GLN A 80 -16.22 0.57 -2.60
CA GLN A 80 -17.67 0.47 -2.50
C GLN A 80 -18.36 0.60 -3.87
N GLN A 81 -17.77 1.36 -4.80
CA GLN A 81 -18.23 1.46 -6.18
C GLN A 81 -17.94 0.19 -7.01
N GLY A 82 -17.15 -0.75 -6.49
CA GLY A 82 -16.77 -1.97 -7.20
C GLY A 82 -15.73 -1.75 -8.30
N VAL A 83 -14.84 -0.78 -8.13
CA VAL A 83 -13.75 -0.53 -9.09
C VAL A 83 -12.79 -1.72 -9.14
N GLU A 84 -12.52 -2.20 -10.35
CA GLU A 84 -11.69 -3.39 -10.60
C GLU A 84 -10.22 -3.20 -10.18
N CYS A 85 -9.63 -2.03 -10.47
CA CYS A 85 -8.25 -1.72 -10.14
C CYS A 85 -8.12 -0.31 -9.57
N ILE A 86 -7.60 -0.22 -8.34
CA ILE A 86 -7.31 1.05 -7.67
C ILE A 86 -5.79 1.21 -7.57
N TYR A 87 -5.24 2.14 -8.34
CA TYR A 87 -3.83 2.47 -8.32
C TYR A 87 -3.52 3.50 -7.23
N GLN A 88 -2.46 3.24 -6.45
CA GLN A 88 -2.00 4.09 -5.35
C GLN A 88 -3.09 4.38 -4.28
N GLY A 89 -3.95 3.40 -4.01
CA GLY A 89 -4.89 3.44 -2.89
C GLY A 89 -4.18 3.49 -1.54
N ALA A 90 -4.88 3.97 -0.52
CA ALA A 90 -4.44 3.93 0.88
C ALA A 90 -5.54 3.25 1.71
N LEU A 91 -5.15 2.45 2.70
CA LEU A 91 -6.06 1.84 3.65
C LEU A 91 -5.66 2.20 5.07
N LEU A 92 -6.67 2.40 5.92
CA LEU A 92 -6.47 2.63 7.34
C LEU A 92 -6.95 1.45 8.15
N LEU A 93 -6.04 0.92 8.94
CA LEU A 93 -6.37 -0.01 10.01
C LEU A 93 -6.49 0.77 11.31
N SER A 94 -7.72 0.86 11.82
CA SER A 94 -8.02 1.48 13.12
C SER A 94 -7.73 0.52 14.28
N ASP A 95 -7.77 -0.80 14.03
CA ASP A 95 -7.61 -1.83 15.07
C ASP A 95 -6.44 -2.77 14.75
N PHE A 96 -5.38 -2.69 15.57
CA PHE A 96 -4.21 -3.58 15.47
C PHE A 96 -4.54 -5.06 15.72
N GLN A 97 -5.70 -5.38 16.31
CA GLN A 97 -6.18 -6.76 16.49
C GLN A 97 -6.63 -7.43 15.19
N ALA A 98 -6.86 -6.67 14.10
CA ALA A 98 -7.29 -7.22 12.82
C ALA A 98 -6.15 -7.84 11.99
N TRP A 99 -4.87 -7.69 12.41
CA TRP A 99 -3.75 -8.30 11.71
C TRP A 99 -3.85 -9.84 11.70
N ASP A 100 -4.33 -10.45 12.78
CA ASP A 100 -4.57 -11.90 12.85
C ASP A 100 -5.64 -12.37 11.85
N LEU A 101 -6.60 -11.51 11.49
CA LEU A 101 -7.67 -11.84 10.54
C LEU A 101 -7.20 -11.77 9.09
N LEU A 102 -6.34 -10.81 8.73
CA LEU A 102 -5.79 -10.69 7.38
C LEU A 102 -4.79 -11.81 7.04
N SER A 103 -4.10 -12.38 8.03
CA SER A 103 -3.28 -13.58 7.84
C SER A 103 -4.09 -14.87 7.67
N GLN A 104 -5.38 -14.86 8.04
CA GLN A 104 -6.27 -16.03 7.97
C GLN A 104 -7.17 -16.07 6.74
N VAL A 105 -7.42 -14.93 6.09
CA VAL A 105 -8.11 -14.90 4.79
C VAL A 105 -7.09 -15.31 3.72
N GLY A 106 -6.90 -16.62 3.59
CA GLY A 106 -6.36 -17.19 2.36
C GLY A 106 -7.14 -16.66 1.16
N VAL A 107 -6.44 -16.47 0.03
CA VAL A 107 -6.99 -16.02 -1.25
C VAL A 107 -8.39 -16.62 -1.46
N PRO A 108 -9.47 -15.82 -1.48
CA PRO A 108 -10.81 -16.36 -1.69
C PRO A 108 -10.84 -17.00 -3.08
N THR A 109 -11.03 -18.32 -3.11
CA THR A 109 -11.29 -19.03 -4.36
C THR A 109 -12.74 -18.73 -4.76
N PRO A 110 -13.04 -18.61 -6.07
CA PRO A 110 -14.32 -18.09 -6.57
C PRO A 110 -15.53 -19.04 -6.37
N SER A 111 -15.44 -20.00 -5.45
CA SER A 111 -16.48 -21.00 -5.18
C SER A 111 -17.10 -20.96 -3.78
N ASP A 112 -16.66 -20.06 -2.90
CA ASP A 112 -17.24 -20.00 -1.55
C ASP A 112 -18.45 -19.06 -1.46
N PRO A 113 -19.60 -19.51 -0.90
CA PRO A 113 -20.76 -18.66 -0.71
C PRO A 113 -20.47 -17.57 0.35
N PRO A 114 -21.13 -16.40 0.26
CA PRO A 114 -20.85 -15.28 1.15
C PRO A 114 -21.11 -15.67 2.62
N PRO A 115 -20.25 -15.24 3.56
CA PRO A 115 -20.45 -15.51 4.98
C PRO A 115 -21.72 -14.81 5.48
N VAL A 116 -22.73 -15.61 5.79
CA VAL A 116 -23.91 -15.19 6.56
C VAL A 116 -23.44 -14.93 7.98
N ASN A 117 -23.43 -13.67 8.40
CA ASN A 117 -23.12 -13.32 9.78
C ASN A 117 -24.42 -13.06 10.56
N ASP A 118 -24.86 -14.10 11.28
CA ASP A 118 -26.03 -14.17 12.17
C ASP A 118 -25.87 -13.38 13.48
N LYS A 119 -25.27 -12.18 13.45
CA LYS A 119 -25.19 -11.32 14.64
C LYS A 119 -25.75 -9.94 14.37
N ALA A 120 -27.08 -9.90 14.43
CA ALA A 120 -27.85 -8.71 14.73
C ALA A 120 -27.26 -7.99 15.96
N ILE A 121 -26.91 -6.71 15.80
CA ILE A 121 -27.00 -5.75 16.89
C ILE A 121 -27.95 -4.65 16.42
N ALA A 122 -29.07 -4.59 17.13
CA ALA A 122 -30.16 -3.68 16.95
C ALA A 122 -29.75 -2.23 17.19
N LEU A 123 -30.18 -1.33 16.31
CA LEU A 123 -30.62 0.00 16.70
C LEU A 123 -31.95 0.27 16.00
N SER A 124 -33.01 0.12 16.78
CA SER A 124 -34.38 0.48 16.48
C SER A 124 -34.65 1.94 16.83
N TYR A 125 -35.36 2.61 15.92
CA TYR A 125 -35.96 3.97 15.97
C TYR A 125 -35.02 5.17 15.86
#